data_AF-B7FHK5-F1
#
_entry.id   AF-B7FHK5-F1
#
_cell.length_a   1.000
_cell.length_b   1.000
_cell.length_c   1.000
_cell.angle_alpha   90.00
_cell.angle_beta   90.00
_cell.angle_gamma   90.00
#
_symmetry.space_group_name_H-M   'P 1'
#
loop_
_entity.id
_entity.type
_entity.pdbx_description
1 polymer ?
#
loop_
_entity_poly.entity_id
_entity_poly.type
_entity_poly.pdbx_seq_one_letter_code
_entity_poly.pdbx_strand_id
1 'polypeptide(L)'
;MAKNVEGFEFEQRHGKERVRVARVWKSKDGKQQFVVEWRVSINLLSDCVNSYVRDDNSDIVATDTMKNTVYAKAKECSEILSVEDFAILLAKHFTSFYSQVTTAIVKIVEKPWERVNVDGQPHDHGFKLGSEKPLYFTEKYLDVKRVLLDTFFGSPKEGVYSPSVQATLYQMAKAALNRFPDIASIQLKMPNIHFIPVNLSNKNGQFVKFDDDVYLPTDEPHGSIEASLSCSRSKM
;
A
#
# COMPACT_ATOMS: atom_id res chain seq x y z
N MET A 1 17.36 11.58 -7.67
CA MET A 1 18.43 11.90 -6.69
C MET A 1 18.35 13.38 -6.37
N ALA A 2 18.62 13.78 -5.13
CA ALA A 2 18.68 15.19 -4.76
C ALA A 2 19.75 15.88 -5.61
N LYS A 3 19.40 16.98 -6.27
CA LYS A 3 20.34 17.83 -6.99
C LYS A 3 20.71 19.01 -6.11
N ASN A 4 21.98 19.40 -6.10
CA ASN A 4 22.38 20.66 -5.48
C ASN A 4 21.92 21.80 -6.38
N VAL A 5 20.92 22.56 -5.92
CA VAL A 5 20.37 23.72 -6.63
C VAL A 5 20.60 24.92 -5.73
N GLU A 6 21.47 25.84 -6.15
CA GLU A 6 21.79 27.06 -5.41
C GLU A 6 22.25 26.82 -3.95
N GLY A 7 22.93 25.70 -3.69
CA GLY A 7 23.39 25.34 -2.34
C GLY A 7 22.38 24.53 -1.52
N PHE A 8 21.19 24.23 -2.06
CA PHE A 8 20.18 23.40 -1.41
C PHE A 8 20.12 21.99 -2.00
N GLU A 9 19.90 20.99 -1.14
CA GLU A 9 19.50 19.65 -1.60
C GLU A 9 18.04 19.69 -2.04
N PHE A 10 17.81 19.60 -3.34
CA PHE A 10 16.47 19.66 -3.92
C PHE A 10 16.05 18.30 -4.46
N GLU A 11 14.99 17.74 -3.86
CA GLU A 11 14.31 16.53 -4.33
C GLU A 11 12.92 16.90 -4.85
N GLN A 12 12.57 16.40 -6.04
CA GLN A 12 11.30 16.70 -6.70
C GLN A 12 10.64 15.43 -7.21
N ARG A 13 9.31 15.46 -7.26
CA ARG A 13 8.47 14.46 -7.92
C ARG A 13 7.24 15.13 -8.49
N HIS A 14 6.77 14.65 -9.63
CA HIS A 14 5.50 15.05 -10.22
C HIS A 14 4.72 13.83 -10.69
N GLY A 15 3.40 13.93 -10.80
CA GLY A 15 2.59 12.73 -10.98
C GLY A 15 1.13 12.96 -11.31
N LYS A 16 0.43 11.83 -11.52
CA LYS A 16 -1.02 11.77 -11.67
C LYS A 16 -1.58 10.75 -10.70
N GLU A 17 -2.54 11.17 -9.89
CA GLU A 17 -3.18 10.30 -8.90
C GLU A 17 -4.60 9.90 -9.29
N ARG A 18 -5.06 8.80 -8.69
CA ARG A 18 -6.46 8.34 -8.73
C ARG A 18 -7.01 8.10 -10.14
N VAL A 19 -6.16 7.71 -11.10
CA VAL A 19 -6.59 7.29 -12.44
C VAL A 19 -7.37 6.00 -12.32
N ARG A 20 -8.68 6.04 -12.56
CA ARG A 20 -9.53 4.84 -12.57
C ARG A 20 -9.52 4.20 -13.95
N VAL A 21 -9.25 2.91 -14.00
CA VAL A 21 -9.29 2.10 -15.23
C VAL A 21 -9.97 0.78 -14.93
N ALA A 22 -10.90 0.38 -15.78
CA ALA A 22 -11.50 -0.95 -15.76
C ALA A 22 -11.10 -1.68 -17.04
N ARG A 23 -10.73 -2.95 -16.93
CA ARG A 23 -10.33 -3.78 -18.06
C ARG A 23 -11.12 -5.07 -18.04
N VAL A 24 -11.66 -5.41 -19.21
CA VAL A 24 -12.39 -6.65 -19.47
C VAL A 24 -11.64 -7.45 -20.52
N TRP A 25 -11.32 -8.69 -20.18
CA TRP A 25 -10.86 -9.71 -21.13
C TRP A 25 -12.00 -10.70 -21.37
N LYS A 26 -12.13 -11.19 -22.60
CA LYS A 26 -13.15 -12.20 -22.95
C LYS A 26 -12.45 -13.49 -23.35
N SER A 27 -13.02 -14.62 -22.95
CA SER A 27 -12.62 -15.94 -23.46
C SER A 27 -12.81 -16.01 -24.97
N LYS A 28 -12.17 -16.99 -25.62
CA LYS A 28 -12.25 -17.18 -27.08
C LYS A 28 -13.68 -17.38 -27.59
N ASP A 29 -14.56 -17.98 -26.78
CA ASP A 29 -15.98 -18.18 -27.07
C ASP A 29 -16.87 -16.97 -26.70
N GLY A 30 -16.28 -15.92 -26.11
CA GLY A 30 -16.95 -14.68 -25.73
C GLY A 30 -17.88 -14.76 -24.51
N LYS A 31 -18.07 -15.96 -23.94
CA LYS A 31 -19.01 -16.19 -22.83
C LYS A 31 -18.43 -15.74 -21.50
N GLN A 32 -17.22 -16.20 -21.18
CA GLN A 32 -16.57 -15.85 -19.92
C GLN A 32 -15.83 -14.53 -20.05
N GLN A 33 -16.08 -13.65 -19.09
CA GLN A 33 -15.39 -12.36 -19.00
C GLN A 33 -14.48 -12.37 -17.77
N PHE A 34 -13.28 -11.80 -17.85
CA PHE A 34 -12.47 -11.49 -16.68
C PHE A 34 -12.41 -9.97 -16.52
N VAL A 35 -12.68 -9.47 -15.32
CA VAL A 35 -12.81 -8.03 -15.05
C VAL A 35 -11.88 -7.63 -13.92
N VAL A 36 -11.19 -6.51 -14.12
CA VAL A 36 -10.48 -5.79 -13.06
C VAL A 36 -10.91 -4.33 -13.08
N GLU A 37 -10.85 -3.69 -11.91
CA GLU A 37 -10.96 -2.25 -11.78
C GLU A 37 -9.84 -1.76 -10.86
N TRP A 38 -9.02 -0.86 -11.39
CA TRP A 38 -7.82 -0.34 -10.73
C TRP A 38 -7.91 1.16 -10.52
N ARG A 39 -7.38 1.61 -9.39
CA ARG A 39 -7.05 3.01 -9.12
C ARG A 39 -5.54 3.16 -9.11
N VAL A 40 -5.01 3.77 -10.16
CA VAL A 40 -3.57 3.93 -10.41
C VAL A 40 -3.11 5.33 -10.02
N SER A 41 -1.96 5.42 -9.37
CA SER A 41 -1.24 6.67 -9.10
C SER A 41 0.22 6.52 -9.53
N ILE A 42 0.73 7.50 -10.26
CA ILE A 42 2.07 7.52 -10.83
C ILE A 42 2.79 8.75 -10.28
N ASN A 43 3.99 8.57 -9.76
CA ASN A 43 4.91 9.64 -9.41
C ASN A 43 6.26 9.38 -10.10
N LEU A 44 6.76 10.38 -10.83
CA LEU A 44 8.03 10.32 -11.53
C LEU A 44 9.05 11.22 -10.84
N LEU A 45 10.25 10.68 -10.64
CA LEU A 45 11.44 11.47 -10.35
C LEU A 45 12.20 11.62 -11.66
N SER A 46 12.43 12.88 -12.04
CA SER A 46 12.98 13.23 -13.34
C SER A 46 14.07 14.30 -13.24
N ASP A 47 14.89 14.41 -14.26
CA ASP A 47 15.72 15.58 -14.47
C ASP A 47 14.91 16.71 -15.09
N CYS A 48 14.20 17.48 -14.26
CA CYS A 48 13.36 18.60 -14.72
C CYS A 48 13.52 19.83 -13.84
N VAL A 49 14.71 20.07 -13.27
CA VAL A 49 14.95 21.23 -12.38
C VAL A 49 14.66 22.55 -13.09
N ASN A 50 14.89 22.63 -14.40
CA ASN A 50 14.62 23.83 -15.19
C ASN A 50 13.14 24.27 -15.15
N SER A 51 12.19 23.35 -14.91
CA SER A 51 10.78 23.71 -14.77
C SER A 51 10.49 24.48 -13.48
N TYR A 52 11.37 24.38 -12.48
CA TYR A 52 11.23 25.06 -11.19
C TYR A 52 11.95 26.40 -11.13
N VAL A 53 13.06 26.53 -11.87
CA VAL A 53 13.97 27.68 -11.71
C VAL A 53 14.15 28.51 -13.00
N ARG A 54 13.62 28.07 -14.14
CA ARG A 54 13.81 28.72 -15.45
C ARG A 54 12.55 28.77 -16.32
N ASP A 55 11.39 28.44 -15.78
CA ASP A 55 10.11 28.37 -16.51
C ASP A 55 10.16 27.47 -17.77
N ASP A 56 11.05 26.47 -17.79
CA ASP A 56 11.25 25.58 -18.92
C ASP A 56 10.67 24.18 -18.63
N ASN A 57 9.58 23.85 -19.31
CA ASN A 57 8.85 22.60 -19.15
C ASN A 57 9.20 21.53 -20.20
N SER A 58 10.28 21.71 -20.98
CA SER A 58 10.65 20.78 -22.06
C SER A 58 10.87 19.34 -21.60
N ASP A 59 11.38 19.15 -20.38
CA ASP A 59 11.64 17.84 -19.78
C ASP A 59 10.44 17.27 -18.99
N ILE A 60 9.33 18.01 -18.87
CA ILE A 60 8.17 17.58 -18.10
C ILE A 60 7.33 16.58 -18.90
N VAL A 61 7.14 15.40 -18.32
CA VAL A 61 6.09 14.47 -18.77
C VAL A 61 4.75 15.00 -18.30
N ALA A 62 3.93 15.49 -19.23
CA ALA A 62 2.62 16.05 -18.87
C ALA A 62 1.77 15.02 -18.10
N THR A 63 1.13 15.47 -17.01
CA THR A 63 0.34 14.56 -16.15
C THR A 63 -0.86 13.95 -16.87
N ASP A 64 -1.39 14.61 -17.91
CA ASP A 64 -2.43 14.03 -18.77
C ASP A 64 -1.88 12.90 -19.65
N THR A 65 -0.66 13.04 -20.16
CA THR A 65 0.06 11.96 -20.87
C THR A 65 0.20 10.74 -19.96
N MET A 66 0.54 10.93 -18.68
CA MET A 66 0.63 9.80 -17.73
C MET A 66 -0.70 9.05 -17.59
N LYS A 67 -1.83 9.78 -17.48
CA LYS A 67 -3.18 9.21 -17.46
C LYS A 67 -3.47 8.45 -18.76
N ASN A 68 -3.17 9.03 -19.91
CA ASN A 68 -3.42 8.41 -21.21
C ASN A 68 -2.57 7.15 -21.40
N THR A 69 -1.33 7.15 -20.93
CA THR A 69 -0.47 5.96 -20.90
C THR A 69 -1.09 4.83 -20.10
N VAL A 70 -1.73 5.09 -18.94
CA VAL A 70 -2.46 4.05 -18.19
C VAL A 70 -3.52 3.39 -19.06
N TYR A 71 -4.31 4.19 -19.80
CA TYR A 71 -5.35 3.65 -20.68
C TYR A 71 -4.78 2.89 -21.87
N ALA A 72 -3.73 3.43 -22.52
CA ALA A 72 -3.06 2.78 -23.63
C ALA A 72 -2.46 1.43 -23.21
N LYS A 73 -1.71 1.40 -22.10
CA LYS A 73 -1.11 0.18 -21.58
C LYS A 73 -2.15 -0.85 -21.15
N ALA A 74 -3.23 -0.44 -20.48
CA ALA A 74 -4.32 -1.36 -20.14
C ALA A 74 -4.99 -1.96 -21.39
N LYS A 75 -5.08 -1.20 -22.49
CA LYS A 75 -5.62 -1.66 -23.77
C LYS A 75 -4.68 -2.62 -24.51
N GLU A 76 -3.38 -2.33 -24.49
CA GLU A 76 -2.31 -3.14 -25.12
C GLU A 76 -2.17 -4.51 -24.45
N CYS A 77 -2.49 -4.63 -23.15
CA CYS A 77 -2.54 -5.91 -22.45
C CYS A 77 -3.63 -6.84 -23.03
N SER A 78 -3.25 -7.71 -23.95
CA SER A 78 -4.10 -8.72 -24.57
C SER A 78 -4.36 -9.91 -23.63
N GLU A 79 -3.38 -10.26 -22.80
CA GLU A 79 -3.49 -11.32 -21.80
C GLU A 79 -3.92 -10.76 -20.45
N ILE A 80 -4.53 -11.63 -19.64
CA ILE A 80 -4.86 -11.33 -18.25
C ILE A 80 -3.56 -11.17 -17.48
N LEU A 81 -3.47 -10.12 -16.66
CA LEU A 81 -2.30 -9.84 -15.84
C LEU A 81 -2.72 -9.42 -14.42
N SER A 82 -1.79 -9.62 -13.49
CA SER A 82 -1.93 -9.15 -12.11
C SER A 82 -1.79 -7.63 -12.01
N VAL A 83 -2.22 -7.08 -10.87
CA VAL A 83 -2.03 -5.66 -10.58
C VAL A 83 -0.54 -5.29 -10.49
N GLU A 84 0.29 -6.21 -10.03
CA GLU A 84 1.73 -6.02 -9.88
C GLU A 84 2.45 -6.03 -11.22
N ASP A 85 2.10 -6.96 -12.12
CA ASP A 85 2.63 -6.98 -13.48
C ASP A 85 2.25 -5.69 -14.22
N PHE A 86 1.04 -5.17 -13.99
CA PHE A 86 0.63 -3.91 -14.61
C PHE A 86 1.41 -2.72 -14.04
N ALA A 87 1.68 -2.71 -12.73
CA ALA A 87 2.51 -1.69 -12.09
C ALA A 87 3.95 -1.72 -12.63
N ILE A 88 4.54 -2.91 -12.77
CA ILE A 88 5.88 -3.12 -13.35
C ILE A 88 5.90 -2.65 -14.80
N LEU A 89 4.87 -2.98 -15.58
CA LEU A 89 4.76 -2.59 -16.98
C LEU A 89 4.72 -1.06 -17.14
N LEU A 90 3.93 -0.36 -16.30
CA LEU A 90 3.90 1.10 -16.29
C LEU A 90 5.25 1.70 -15.87
N ALA A 91 5.85 1.19 -14.79
CA ALA A 91 7.13 1.68 -14.29
C ALA A 91 8.25 1.51 -15.34
N LYS A 92 8.32 0.35 -15.99
CA LYS A 92 9.25 0.07 -17.10
C LYS A 92 9.02 1.01 -18.27
N HIS A 93 7.76 1.25 -18.66
CA HIS A 93 7.47 2.17 -19.76
C HIS A 93 7.98 3.58 -19.49
N PHE A 94 7.69 4.17 -18.32
CA PHE A 94 8.13 5.54 -18.04
C PHE A 94 9.65 5.66 -17.93
N THR A 95 10.32 4.68 -17.32
CA THR A 95 11.78 4.68 -17.15
C THR A 95 12.56 4.34 -18.43
N SER A 96 11.95 3.62 -19.38
CA SER A 96 12.62 3.29 -20.65
C SER A 96 12.31 4.25 -21.79
N PHE A 97 11.11 4.86 -21.79
CA PHE A 97 10.68 5.74 -22.87
C PHE A 97 11.17 7.19 -22.69
N TYR A 98 11.23 7.67 -21.45
CA TYR A 98 11.65 9.04 -21.14
C TYR A 98 13.03 9.00 -20.48
N SER A 99 14.07 9.41 -21.21
CA SER A 99 15.46 9.39 -20.73
C SER A 99 15.68 10.25 -19.49
N GLN A 100 14.90 11.32 -19.32
CA GLN A 100 14.96 12.18 -18.15
C GLN A 100 14.32 11.56 -16.91
N VAL A 101 13.53 10.48 -17.02
CA VAL A 101 12.88 9.84 -15.87
C VAL A 101 13.82 8.82 -15.25
N THR A 102 14.30 9.10 -14.04
CA THR A 102 15.22 8.20 -13.31
C THR A 102 14.47 7.17 -12.47
N THR A 103 13.25 7.48 -12.03
CA THR A 103 12.46 6.58 -11.17
C THR A 103 10.98 6.77 -11.41
N ALA A 104 10.25 5.67 -11.51
CA ALA A 104 8.78 5.66 -11.58
C ALA A 104 8.22 4.89 -10.38
N ILE A 105 7.44 5.58 -9.54
CA ILE A 105 6.72 5.00 -8.42
C ILE A 105 5.27 4.83 -8.84
N VAL A 106 4.84 3.58 -8.98
CA VAL A 106 3.47 3.24 -9.41
C VAL A 106 2.75 2.55 -8.25
N LYS A 107 1.67 3.18 -7.78
CA LYS A 107 0.78 2.61 -6.76
C LYS A 107 -0.56 2.26 -7.39
N ILE A 108 -1.00 1.02 -7.23
CA ILE A 108 -2.28 0.57 -7.74
C ILE A 108 -3.09 -0.07 -6.61
N VAL A 109 -4.37 0.31 -6.54
CA VAL A 109 -5.36 -0.34 -5.67
C VAL A 109 -6.38 -1.01 -6.57
N GLU A 110 -6.54 -2.33 -6.42
CA GLU A 110 -7.54 -3.11 -7.13
C GLU A 110 -8.83 -3.18 -6.32
N LYS A 111 -9.98 -2.99 -6.99
CA LYS A 111 -11.26 -3.32 -6.37
C LYS A 111 -11.46 -4.83 -6.34
N PRO A 112 -11.90 -5.40 -5.21
CA PRO A 112 -12.07 -6.84 -5.05
C PRO A 112 -13.34 -7.32 -5.75
N TRP A 113 -13.39 -7.28 -7.08
CA TRP A 113 -14.51 -7.86 -7.83
C TRP A 113 -14.47 -9.38 -7.72
N GLU A 114 -15.59 -9.96 -7.28
CA GLU A 114 -15.82 -11.40 -7.16
C GLU A 114 -16.86 -11.85 -8.18
N ARG A 115 -16.67 -13.04 -8.76
CA ARG A 115 -17.67 -13.64 -9.63
C ARG A 115 -18.90 -14.05 -8.81
N VAL A 116 -20.08 -13.72 -9.32
CA VAL A 116 -21.34 -14.17 -8.72
C VAL A 116 -21.53 -15.65 -9.00
N ASN A 117 -21.92 -16.42 -7.99
CA ASN A 117 -22.36 -17.80 -8.14
C ASN A 117 -23.89 -17.85 -8.00
N VAL A 118 -24.56 -18.52 -8.94
CA VAL A 118 -26.00 -18.81 -8.92
C VAL A 118 -26.14 -20.33 -8.89
N ASP A 119 -26.83 -20.86 -7.87
CA ASP A 119 -27.01 -22.30 -7.66
C ASP A 119 -25.69 -23.10 -7.67
N GLY A 120 -24.64 -22.52 -7.09
CA GLY A 120 -23.29 -23.11 -7.03
C GLY A 120 -22.49 -23.01 -8.32
N GLN A 121 -23.05 -22.44 -9.40
CA GLN A 121 -22.37 -22.27 -10.68
C GLN A 121 -21.91 -20.82 -10.88
N PRO A 122 -20.67 -20.60 -11.35
CA PRO A 122 -20.17 -19.26 -11.63
C PRO A 122 -20.91 -18.63 -12.82
N HIS A 123 -21.42 -17.40 -12.64
CA HIS A 123 -22.08 -16.66 -13.70
C HIS A 123 -21.06 -16.22 -14.77
N ASP A 124 -21.39 -16.29 -16.06
CA ASP A 124 -20.48 -16.00 -17.18
C ASP A 124 -19.85 -14.59 -17.15
N HIS A 125 -20.64 -13.60 -16.77
CA HIS A 125 -20.27 -12.17 -16.79
C HIS A 125 -20.79 -11.37 -15.59
N GLY A 126 -21.18 -12.06 -14.51
CA GLY A 126 -21.80 -11.46 -13.33
C GLY A 126 -20.77 -11.28 -12.22
N PHE A 127 -20.65 -10.05 -11.70
CA PHE A 127 -19.69 -9.71 -10.65
C PHE A 127 -20.35 -8.92 -9.53
N LYS A 128 -19.91 -9.16 -8.30
CA LYS A 128 -20.27 -8.39 -7.11
C LYS A 128 -19.00 -7.84 -6.46
N LEU A 129 -19.15 -6.82 -5.62
CA LEU A 129 -18.04 -6.35 -4.81
C LEU A 129 -17.82 -7.34 -3.65
N GLY A 130 -16.62 -7.91 -3.60
CA GLY A 130 -16.12 -8.74 -2.53
C GLY A 130 -15.51 -7.96 -1.37
N SER A 131 -15.02 -8.67 -0.36
CA SER A 131 -14.29 -8.08 0.76
C SER A 131 -12.79 -8.00 0.48
N GLU A 132 -12.19 -9.04 -0.11
CA GLU A 132 -10.77 -9.11 -0.45
C GLU A 132 -10.57 -9.97 -1.70
N LYS A 133 -9.55 -9.65 -2.51
CA LYS A 133 -9.16 -10.45 -3.68
C LYS A 133 -7.71 -10.91 -3.53
N PRO A 134 -7.41 -12.20 -3.73
CA PRO A 134 -6.03 -12.67 -3.78
C PRO A 134 -5.30 -12.11 -5.02
N LEU A 135 -4.18 -11.44 -4.78
CA LEU A 135 -3.22 -10.84 -5.71
C LEU A 135 -1.97 -11.72 -5.85
N TYR A 136 -1.06 -11.37 -6.77
CA TYR A 136 0.11 -12.18 -7.09
C TYR A 136 1.04 -12.38 -5.88
N PHE A 137 1.23 -11.36 -5.05
CA PHE A 137 1.96 -11.50 -3.78
C PHE A 137 1.07 -11.84 -2.57
N THR A 138 -0.19 -12.26 -2.76
CA THR A 138 -1.07 -12.51 -1.61
C THR A 138 -0.53 -13.57 -0.67
N GLU A 139 0.06 -14.65 -1.17
CA GLU A 139 0.68 -15.64 -0.29
C GLU A 139 1.78 -15.01 0.56
N LYS A 140 2.71 -14.27 -0.06
CA LYS A 140 3.78 -13.56 0.64
C LYS A 140 3.23 -12.53 1.64
N TYR A 141 2.21 -11.78 1.26
CA TYR A 141 1.52 -10.83 2.13
C TYR A 141 0.88 -11.52 3.33
N LEU A 142 0.18 -12.64 3.12
CA LEU A 142 -0.45 -13.42 4.18
C LEU A 142 0.58 -14.03 5.12
N ASP A 143 1.71 -14.50 4.59
CA ASP A 143 2.80 -15.03 5.39
C ASP A 143 3.48 -13.93 6.22
N VAL A 144 3.75 -12.76 5.63
CA VAL A 144 4.25 -11.59 6.37
C VAL A 144 3.26 -11.18 7.45
N LYS A 145 1.97 -11.02 7.11
CA LYS A 145 0.91 -10.70 8.05
C LYS A 145 0.88 -11.70 9.19
N ARG A 146 0.98 -13.00 8.91
CA ARG A 146 1.03 -14.05 9.94
C ARG A 146 2.20 -13.86 10.88
N VAL A 147 3.41 -13.68 10.38
CA VAL A 147 4.60 -13.43 11.21
C VAL A 147 4.42 -12.19 12.09
N LEU A 148 3.87 -11.11 11.54
CA LEU A 148 3.58 -9.89 12.29
C LEU A 148 2.56 -10.15 13.41
N LEU A 149 1.46 -10.85 13.12
CA LEU A 149 0.42 -11.18 14.10
C LEU A 149 0.92 -12.14 15.18
N ASP A 150 1.66 -13.18 14.81
CA ASP A 150 2.24 -14.15 15.74
C ASP A 150 3.23 -13.46 16.69
N THR A 151 4.02 -12.50 16.17
CA THR A 151 4.93 -11.70 17.00
C THR A 151 4.20 -10.72 17.92
N PHE A 152 3.07 -10.16 17.46
CA PHE A 152 2.27 -9.22 18.23
C PHE A 152 1.48 -9.90 19.36
N PHE A 153 0.79 -11.01 19.04
CA PHE A 153 -0.07 -11.70 19.99
C PHE A 153 0.66 -12.75 20.84
N GLY A 154 1.75 -13.33 20.34
CA GLY A 154 2.43 -14.43 20.99
C GLY A 154 1.60 -15.72 20.99
N SER A 155 1.84 -16.57 21.99
CA SER A 155 1.10 -17.84 22.13
C SER A 155 -0.38 -17.57 22.44
N PRO A 156 -1.35 -18.24 21.78
CA PRO A 156 -2.77 -18.09 22.11
C PRO A 156 -3.12 -18.45 23.56
N LYS A 157 -2.28 -19.21 24.27
CA LYS A 157 -2.52 -19.61 25.66
C LYS A 157 -1.97 -18.62 26.68
N GLU A 158 -0.84 -17.99 26.40
CA GLU A 158 -0.06 -17.22 27.39
C GLU A 158 0.17 -15.76 26.97
N GLY A 159 -0.08 -15.44 25.70
CA GLY A 159 0.26 -14.17 25.09
C GLY A 159 1.78 -13.96 24.98
N VAL A 160 2.16 -12.70 24.85
CA VAL A 160 3.55 -12.24 25.01
C VAL A 160 3.52 -10.86 25.65
N TYR A 161 4.32 -10.65 26.69
CA TYR A 161 4.47 -9.33 27.29
C TYR A 161 5.21 -8.38 26.34
N SER A 162 4.70 -7.16 26.18
CA SER A 162 5.36 -6.08 25.46
C SER A 162 5.69 -4.92 26.39
N PRO A 163 6.96 -4.49 26.49
CA PRO A 163 7.34 -3.32 27.30
C PRO A 163 6.97 -1.99 26.64
N SER A 164 6.79 -1.95 25.31
CA SER A 164 6.43 -0.74 24.57
C SER A 164 6.02 -1.07 23.13
N VAL A 165 5.22 -0.18 22.52
CA VAL A 165 4.85 -0.28 21.10
C VAL A 165 6.10 -0.23 20.21
N GLN A 166 7.11 0.57 20.58
CA GLN A 166 8.40 0.64 19.88
C GLN A 166 9.11 -0.71 19.86
N ALA A 167 9.15 -1.42 21.00
CA ALA A 167 9.76 -2.73 21.08
C ALA A 167 9.02 -3.74 20.22
N THR A 168 7.70 -3.80 20.31
CA THR A 168 6.87 -4.69 19.48
C THR A 168 7.06 -4.42 18.00
N LEU A 169 7.03 -3.15 17.58
CA LEU A 169 7.23 -2.74 16.19
C LEU A 169 8.59 -3.21 15.67
N TYR A 170 9.66 -3.01 16.44
CA TYR A 170 10.99 -3.48 16.07
C TYR A 170 11.07 -5.01 15.97
N GLN A 171 10.50 -5.75 16.93
CA GLN A 171 10.51 -7.22 16.89
C GLN A 171 9.72 -7.77 15.70
N MET A 172 8.55 -7.20 15.40
CA MET A 172 7.73 -7.56 14.25
C MET A 172 8.50 -7.35 12.93
N ALA A 173 9.10 -6.17 12.74
CA ALA A 173 9.89 -5.88 11.55
C ALA A 173 11.10 -6.81 11.41
N LYS A 174 11.83 -7.04 12.51
CA LYS A 174 12.98 -7.95 12.55
C LYS A 174 12.59 -9.41 12.25
N ALA A 175 11.49 -9.90 12.82
CA ALA A 175 10.99 -11.25 12.59
C ALA A 175 10.63 -11.48 11.11
N ALA A 176 9.93 -10.52 10.51
CA ALA A 176 9.59 -10.58 9.10
C ALA A 176 10.83 -10.54 8.19
N LEU A 177 11.76 -9.60 8.39
CA LEU A 177 12.99 -9.52 7.57
C LEU A 177 13.88 -10.76 7.70
N ASN A 178 13.97 -11.37 8.89
CA ASN A 178 14.72 -12.61 9.07
C ASN A 178 14.05 -13.81 8.38
N ARG A 179 12.70 -13.81 8.29
CA ARG A 179 11.93 -14.90 7.70
C ARG A 179 11.88 -14.83 6.17
N PHE A 180 11.90 -13.64 5.60
CA PHE A 180 11.73 -13.40 4.16
C PHE A 180 12.95 -12.68 3.59
N PRO A 181 13.99 -13.42 3.14
CA PRO A 181 15.23 -12.84 2.61
C PRO A 181 15.05 -11.99 1.34
N ASP A 182 13.93 -12.18 0.64
CA ASP A 182 13.50 -11.42 -0.53
C ASP A 182 12.93 -10.03 -0.17
N ILE A 183 12.67 -9.75 1.11
CA ILE A 183 12.23 -8.43 1.59
C ILE A 183 13.44 -7.62 2.05
N ALA A 184 13.70 -6.51 1.37
CA ALA A 184 14.83 -5.62 1.65
C ALA A 184 14.61 -4.69 2.86
N SER A 185 13.36 -4.26 3.08
CA SER A 185 12.99 -3.32 4.14
C SER A 185 11.51 -3.40 4.49
N ILE A 186 11.17 -3.02 5.71
CA ILE A 186 9.80 -2.95 6.23
C ILE A 186 9.61 -1.61 6.95
N GLN A 187 8.50 -0.94 6.67
CA GLN A 187 8.03 0.25 7.38
C GLN A 187 6.71 -0.08 8.07
N LEU A 188 6.64 0.16 9.38
CA LEU A 188 5.45 -0.06 10.19
C LEU A 188 5.05 1.25 10.87
N LYS A 189 3.74 1.53 10.86
CA LYS A 189 3.11 2.61 11.61
C LYS A 189 2.01 2.04 12.50
N MET A 190 2.16 2.21 13.80
CA MET A 190 1.29 1.66 14.83
C MET A 190 0.76 2.79 15.72
N PRO A 191 -0.44 3.32 15.44
CA PRO A 191 -1.10 4.22 16.36
C PRO A 191 -1.46 3.48 17.66
N ASN A 192 -1.26 4.13 18.81
CA ASN A 192 -1.68 3.60 20.10
C ASN A 192 -3.09 4.11 20.43
N ILE A 193 -4.09 3.30 20.08
CA ILE A 193 -5.51 3.60 20.34
C ILE A 193 -5.81 3.26 21.80
N HIS A 194 -6.28 4.24 22.56
CA HIS A 194 -6.47 4.07 24.01
C HIS A 194 -7.87 3.54 24.35
N PHE A 195 -7.89 2.61 25.31
CA PHE A 195 -9.07 2.19 26.05
C PHE A 195 -8.84 2.59 27.51
N ILE A 196 -9.47 3.68 27.96
CA ILE A 196 -9.18 4.30 29.25
C ILE A 196 -10.16 3.79 30.31
N PRO A 197 -9.71 3.25 31.46
CA PRO A 197 -10.58 2.83 32.56
C PRO A 197 -11.55 3.94 33.03
N VAL A 198 -12.85 3.66 33.06
CA VAL A 198 -13.86 4.65 33.49
C VAL A 198 -13.88 4.74 35.01
N ASN A 199 -13.51 5.92 35.52
CA ASN A 199 -13.59 6.25 36.94
C ASN A 199 -14.38 7.55 37.10
N LEU A 200 -15.51 7.51 37.81
CA LEU A 200 -16.37 8.68 38.02
C LEU A 200 -16.41 9.06 39.49
N SER A 201 -16.11 10.34 39.75
CA SER A 201 -16.14 10.92 41.10
C SER A 201 -17.07 12.12 41.14
N ASN A 202 -17.68 12.36 42.29
CA ASN A 202 -18.47 13.55 42.58
C ASN A 202 -17.96 14.21 43.89
N LYS A 203 -18.62 15.30 44.33
CA LYS A 203 -18.22 16.04 45.54
C LYS A 203 -18.20 15.20 46.83
N ASN A 204 -18.89 14.05 46.84
CA ASN A 204 -18.99 13.14 48.00
C ASN A 204 -18.05 11.93 47.89
N GLY A 205 -17.18 11.89 46.87
CA GLY A 205 -16.21 10.81 46.65
C GLY A 205 -16.36 10.11 45.30
N GLN A 206 -15.65 8.99 45.15
CA GLN A 206 -15.72 8.15 43.96
C GLN A 206 -17.00 7.29 44.02
N PHE A 207 -17.88 7.42 43.03
CA PHE A 207 -19.14 6.67 42.97
C PHE A 207 -19.13 5.57 41.89
N VAL A 208 -18.23 5.66 40.90
CA VAL A 208 -17.90 4.55 40.00
C VAL A 208 -16.40 4.31 40.07
N LYS A 209 -16.06 3.11 40.55
CA LYS A 209 -14.70 2.58 40.56
C LYS A 209 -14.59 1.55 39.44
N PHE A 210 -13.52 1.65 38.68
CA PHE A 210 -13.18 0.65 37.67
C PHE A 210 -12.84 -0.71 38.30
N ASP A 211 -13.39 -1.79 37.73
CA ASP A 211 -13.18 -3.18 38.17
C ASP A 211 -12.90 -4.09 36.96
N ASP A 212 -12.01 -3.64 36.08
CA ASP A 212 -11.66 -4.31 34.81
C ASP A 212 -12.85 -4.49 33.83
N ASP A 213 -13.86 -3.62 33.93
CA ASP A 213 -15.18 -3.79 33.31
C ASP A 213 -15.50 -2.75 32.22
N VAL A 214 -15.39 -1.44 32.53
CA VAL A 214 -15.84 -0.36 31.64
C VAL A 214 -14.67 0.53 31.23
N TYR A 215 -14.46 0.63 29.91
CA TYR A 215 -13.43 1.45 29.28
C TYR A 215 -14.06 2.50 28.35
N LEU A 216 -13.46 3.68 28.28
CA LEU A 216 -13.73 4.70 27.27
C LEU A 216 -12.78 4.48 26.08
N PRO A 217 -13.27 4.04 24.91
CA PRO A 217 -12.47 4.02 23.70
C PRO A 217 -12.29 5.46 23.19
N THR A 218 -11.06 5.81 22.82
CA THR A 218 -10.76 7.12 22.22
C THR A 218 -10.00 6.94 20.92
N ASP A 219 -10.59 7.44 19.83
CA ASP A 219 -9.95 7.47 18.51
C ASP A 219 -8.95 8.64 18.40
N GLU A 220 -9.17 9.71 19.18
CA GLU A 220 -8.35 10.92 19.22
C GLU A 220 -8.29 11.50 20.65
N PRO A 221 -7.14 12.08 21.07
CA PRO A 221 -5.83 11.96 20.44
C PRO A 221 -5.23 10.56 20.65
N HIS A 222 -4.39 10.10 19.72
CA HIS A 222 -3.66 8.84 19.84
C HIS A 222 -2.15 9.06 19.65
N GLY A 223 -1.34 8.26 20.34
CA GLY A 223 0.10 8.22 20.08
C GLY A 223 0.37 7.67 18.68
N SER A 224 1.36 8.20 17.96
CA SER A 224 1.78 7.66 16.66
C SER A 224 3.22 7.16 16.76
N ILE A 225 3.41 5.85 16.55
CA ILE A 225 4.73 5.21 16.58
C ILE A 225 5.00 4.65 15.19
N GLU A 226 6.16 4.99 14.63
CA GLU A 226 6.56 4.57 13.28
C GLU A 226 8.04 4.20 13.28
N ALA A 227 8.40 3.13 12.55
CA ALA A 227 9.79 2.85 12.26
C ALA A 227 9.95 2.14 10.91
N SER A 228 11.11 2.35 10.30
CA SER A 228 11.57 1.66 9.10
C SER A 228 12.83 0.88 9.44
N LEU A 229 12.84 -0.41 9.09
CA LEU A 229 13.99 -1.31 9.26
C LEU A 229 14.38 -1.87 7.90
N SER A 230 15.68 -1.82 7.57
CA SER A 230 16.21 -2.31 6.30
C SER A 230 17.36 -3.30 6.54
N CYS A 231 17.46 -4.31 5.68
CA CYS A 231 18.58 -5.24 5.67
C CYS A 231 19.87 -4.50 5.30
N SER A 232 20.92 -4.64 6.10
CA SER A 232 22.22 -4.01 5.84
C SER A 232 22.86 -4.43 4.52
N ARG A 233 22.49 -5.61 4.00
CA ARG A 233 22.95 -6.14 2.70
C ARG A 233 22.21 -5.57 1.48
N SER A 234 21.12 -4.80 1.67
CA SER A 234 20.35 -4.22 0.58
C SER A 234 20.88 -2.87 0.07
N LYS A 235 21.99 -2.37 0.63
CA LYS A 235 22.76 -1.30 -0.01
C LYS A 235 23.76 -1.91 -1.00
N MET A 236 23.27 -2.42 -2.12
CA MET A 236 24.06 -2.70 -3.32
C MET A 236 23.29 -2.23 -4.54
#